data_AF-A0A7W2YCC8-F1
#
_entry.id   AF-A0A7W2YCC8-F1
#
_cell.length_a   1.000
_cell.length_b   1.000
_cell.length_c   1.000
_cell.angle_alpha   90.00
_cell.angle_beta   90.00
_cell.angle_gamma   90.00
#
_symmetry.space_group_name_H-M   'P 1'
#
loop_
_entity.id
_entity.type
_entity.pdbx_description
1 polymer ?
#
loop_
_entity_poly.entity_id
_entity_poly.type
_entity_poly.pdbx_seq_one_letter_code
_entity_poly.pdbx_strand_id
1 'polypeptide(L)'
;MAGMQHIKYAFLSLIIFLVGCSDPFEEKIKQQTPITELRIQQLADALTDGQVRNASLIHQYAEKLQQQKPHLTQLINEFNKDATTKGPMYLSLLDRLATIKNQPSMFASKEDIFNELVNIYLAADPVLYSDALSDPLNVLADMSDGVLPRVNSLSKAQSKQANNAQDFGTGEQLIGNPSYGSWTQGSNGMSFWAWYGMYSMMGDVFGSRRTSYNDWGRSRNYSYYNDYGRTRYSSPSQLKKQNDLDTRTKKSFQSRGQKYNSTYSKSRTGSSSLSKQSSTAQTSAKRFSTNSSYAKKSSYSKSSSFRNSKSTTSRSFRRGK
;
A
#
# COMPACT_ATOMS: atom_id res chain seq x y z
N MET A 1 -65.66 -20.64 6.27
CA MET A 1 -64.46 -20.47 5.41
C MET A 1 -63.37 -19.61 6.09
N ALA A 2 -63.03 -19.87 7.37
CA ALA A 2 -62.04 -19.07 8.11
C ALA A 2 -60.64 -19.72 8.17
N GLY A 3 -60.53 -21.06 8.16
CA GLY A 3 -59.24 -21.76 8.22
C GLY A 3 -58.34 -21.57 6.99
N MET A 4 -58.91 -21.28 5.83
CA MET A 4 -58.17 -21.14 4.57
C MET A 4 -57.46 -19.79 4.43
N GLN A 5 -57.83 -18.78 5.22
CA GLN A 5 -57.14 -17.50 5.26
C GLN A 5 -55.87 -17.57 6.12
N HIS A 6 -55.91 -18.26 7.26
CA HIS A 6 -54.73 -18.44 8.13
C HIS A 6 -53.60 -19.22 7.46
N ILE A 7 -53.93 -20.23 6.65
CA ILE A 7 -52.95 -20.98 5.84
C ILE A 7 -52.30 -20.08 4.78
N LYS A 8 -53.06 -19.20 4.13
CA LYS A 8 -52.52 -18.23 3.15
C LYS A 8 -51.59 -17.21 3.79
N TYR A 9 -51.91 -16.69 4.98
CA TYR A 9 -51.05 -15.74 5.70
C TYR A 9 -49.79 -16.40 6.27
N ALA A 10 -49.86 -17.66 6.72
CA ALA A 10 -48.70 -18.44 7.12
C ALA A 10 -47.76 -18.73 5.94
N PHE A 11 -48.31 -19.07 4.78
CA PHE A 11 -47.53 -19.32 3.56
C PHE A 11 -46.89 -18.03 3.00
N LEU A 12 -47.62 -16.91 3.03
CA LEU A 12 -47.09 -15.59 2.64
C LEU A 12 -45.96 -15.13 3.58
N SER A 13 -46.09 -15.37 4.88
CA SER A 13 -45.04 -15.06 5.86
C SER A 13 -43.80 -15.92 5.64
N LEU A 14 -43.97 -17.22 5.33
CA LEU A 14 -42.87 -18.13 5.01
C LEU A 14 -42.11 -17.67 3.74
N ILE A 15 -42.81 -17.21 2.71
CA ILE A 15 -42.22 -16.67 1.47
C ILE A 15 -41.45 -15.37 1.73
N ILE A 16 -41.95 -14.48 2.57
CA ILE A 16 -41.25 -13.22 2.93
C ILE A 16 -39.96 -13.50 3.72
N PHE A 17 -39.95 -14.52 4.57
CA PHE A 17 -38.72 -14.97 5.26
C PHE A 17 -37.72 -15.66 4.33
N LEU A 18 -38.17 -16.27 3.22
CA LEU A 18 -37.29 -16.93 2.23
C LEU A 18 -36.59 -15.95 1.27
N VAL A 19 -37.11 -14.73 1.08
CA VAL A 19 -36.54 -13.73 0.15
C VAL A 19 -35.56 -12.76 0.85
N GLY A 20 -35.43 -12.82 2.17
CA GLY A 20 -34.71 -11.81 2.98
C GLY A 20 -33.23 -12.06 3.32
N CYS A 21 -32.58 -13.09 2.76
CA CYS A 21 -31.20 -13.46 3.16
C CYS A 21 -30.17 -13.37 2.02
N SER A 22 -30.32 -12.42 1.09
CA SER A 22 -29.25 -12.12 0.14
C SER A 22 -28.15 -11.30 0.84
N ASP A 23 -26.91 -11.78 0.79
CA ASP A 23 -25.77 -11.08 1.36
C ASP A 23 -25.58 -9.74 0.61
N PRO A 24 -25.61 -8.58 1.30
CA PRO A 24 -25.54 -7.27 0.66
C PRO A 24 -24.22 -7.01 -0.10
N PHE A 25 -23.19 -7.84 0.11
CA PHE A 25 -21.93 -7.75 -0.61
C PHE A 25 -21.90 -8.56 -1.91
N GLU A 26 -22.79 -9.52 -2.09
CA GLU A 26 -22.78 -10.39 -3.27
C GLU A 26 -23.02 -9.62 -4.57
N GLU A 27 -24.06 -8.79 -4.59
CA GLU A 27 -24.36 -7.95 -5.75
C GLU A 27 -23.26 -6.88 -5.96
N LYS A 28 -22.69 -6.33 -4.88
CA LYS A 28 -21.59 -5.38 -4.97
C LYS A 28 -20.34 -5.99 -5.58
N ILE A 29 -19.99 -7.23 -5.20
CA ILE A 29 -18.87 -7.97 -5.78
C ILE A 29 -19.13 -8.21 -7.27
N LYS A 30 -20.33 -8.65 -7.62
CA LYS A 30 -20.73 -8.93 -9.01
C LYS A 30 -20.58 -7.69 -9.90
N GLN A 31 -20.96 -6.51 -9.40
CA GLN A 31 -20.83 -5.24 -10.11
C GLN A 31 -19.39 -4.71 -10.14
N GLN A 32 -18.67 -4.80 -9.02
CA GLN A 32 -17.33 -4.21 -8.89
C GLN A 32 -16.24 -5.01 -9.61
N THR A 33 -16.42 -6.33 -9.76
CA THR A 33 -15.43 -7.22 -10.42
C THR A 33 -15.10 -6.77 -11.85
N PRO A 34 -16.06 -6.63 -12.79
CA PRO A 34 -15.76 -6.20 -14.16
C PRO A 34 -15.20 -4.78 -14.24
N ILE A 35 -15.60 -3.88 -13.33
CA ILE A 35 -15.04 -2.52 -13.25
C ILE A 35 -13.56 -2.57 -12.87
N THR A 36 -13.21 -3.46 -11.94
CA THR A 36 -11.83 -3.65 -11.47
C THR A 36 -10.97 -4.29 -12.56
N GLU A 37 -11.49 -5.28 -13.29
CA GLU A 37 -10.84 -5.88 -14.46
C GLU A 37 -10.51 -4.83 -15.53
N LEU A 38 -11.51 -4.02 -15.92
CA LEU A 38 -11.33 -2.95 -16.89
C LEU A 38 -10.27 -1.95 -16.43
N ARG A 39 -10.24 -1.62 -15.13
CA ARG A 39 -9.26 -0.68 -14.57
C ARG A 39 -7.83 -1.20 -14.65
N ILE A 40 -7.61 -2.50 -14.41
CA ILE A 40 -6.29 -3.11 -14.58
C ILE A 40 -5.87 -3.09 -16.05
N GLN A 41 -6.79 -3.38 -16.97
CA GLN A 41 -6.50 -3.30 -18.40
C GLN A 41 -6.12 -1.87 -18.82
N GLN A 42 -6.87 -0.87 -18.37
CA GLN A 42 -6.55 0.55 -18.62
C GLN A 42 -5.17 0.92 -18.08
N LEU A 43 -4.76 0.39 -16.93
CA LEU A 43 -3.40 0.58 -16.41
C LEU A 43 -2.36 -0.08 -17.32
N ALA A 44 -2.63 -1.29 -17.83
CA ALA A 44 -1.75 -2.00 -18.75
C ALA A 44 -1.50 -1.20 -20.03
N ASP A 45 -2.59 -0.65 -20.60
CA ASP A 45 -2.54 0.20 -21.79
C ASP A 45 -1.76 1.49 -21.47
N ALA A 46 -2.06 2.15 -20.35
CA ALA A 46 -1.36 3.37 -19.92
C ALA A 46 0.15 3.16 -19.66
N LEU A 47 0.55 1.98 -19.17
CA LEU A 47 1.97 1.62 -19.02
C LEU A 47 2.63 1.41 -20.40
N THR A 48 1.94 0.71 -21.30
CA THR A 48 2.44 0.41 -22.66
C THR A 48 2.57 1.69 -23.50
N ASP A 49 1.61 2.59 -23.38
CA ASP A 49 1.54 3.86 -24.11
C ASP A 49 2.42 4.97 -23.48
N GLY A 50 3.15 4.69 -22.39
CA GLY A 50 4.00 5.67 -21.73
C GLY A 50 3.25 6.80 -21.01
N GLN A 51 1.97 6.59 -20.69
CA GLN A 51 1.10 7.58 -20.03
C GLN A 51 1.29 7.63 -18.51
N VAL A 52 1.95 6.62 -17.92
CA VAL A 52 2.31 6.61 -16.50
C VAL A 52 3.63 7.36 -16.30
N ARG A 53 3.57 8.62 -15.86
CA ARG A 53 4.75 9.52 -15.75
C ARG A 53 5.98 8.89 -15.10
N ASN A 54 5.84 8.27 -13.93
CA ASN A 54 6.98 7.68 -13.23
C ASN A 54 7.48 6.39 -13.89
N ALA A 55 6.67 5.69 -14.68
CA ALA A 55 7.12 4.57 -15.50
C ALA A 55 8.07 5.06 -16.61
N SER A 56 7.69 6.14 -17.29
CA SER A 56 8.53 6.78 -18.32
C SER A 56 9.86 7.29 -17.73
N LEU A 57 9.86 7.79 -16.49
CA LEU A 57 11.09 8.19 -15.79
C LEU A 57 11.96 7.00 -15.39
N ILE A 58 11.37 5.88 -14.99
CA ILE A 58 12.12 4.64 -14.69
C ILE A 58 12.91 4.19 -15.92
N HIS A 59 12.30 4.21 -17.12
CA HIS A 59 13.00 3.87 -18.36
C HIS A 59 14.22 4.78 -18.60
N GLN A 60 14.04 6.10 -18.47
CA GLN A 60 15.12 7.07 -18.65
C GLN A 60 16.24 6.89 -17.62
N TYR A 61 15.89 6.62 -16.36
CA TYR A 61 16.87 6.46 -15.28
C TYR A 61 17.64 5.15 -15.46
N ALA A 62 16.94 4.08 -15.85
CA ALA A 62 17.54 2.79 -16.13
C ALA A 62 18.55 2.88 -17.28
N GLU A 63 18.19 3.51 -18.40
CA GLU A 63 19.08 3.68 -19.56
C GLU A 63 20.37 4.43 -19.18
N LYS A 64 20.23 5.56 -18.47
CA LYS A 64 21.39 6.34 -18.01
C LYS A 64 22.26 5.54 -17.04
N LEU A 65 21.66 4.79 -16.12
CA LEU A 65 22.39 3.98 -15.15
C LEU A 65 23.09 2.78 -15.77
N GLN A 66 22.54 2.17 -16.83
CA GLN A 66 23.22 1.09 -17.53
C GLN A 66 24.54 1.56 -18.14
N GLN A 67 24.57 2.80 -18.65
CA GLN A 67 25.78 3.43 -19.18
C GLN A 67 26.78 3.75 -18.04
N GLN A 68 26.29 4.26 -16.91
CA GLN A 68 27.15 4.70 -15.79
C GLN A 68 27.65 3.55 -14.91
N LYS A 69 26.83 2.51 -14.72
CA LYS A 69 27.08 1.38 -13.82
C LYS A 69 26.77 0.05 -14.53
N PRO A 70 27.55 -0.32 -15.57
CA PRO A 70 27.29 -1.51 -16.37
C PRO A 70 27.31 -2.82 -15.56
N HIS A 71 28.09 -2.86 -14.46
CA HIS A 71 28.11 -3.99 -13.52
C HIS A 71 26.78 -4.22 -12.77
N LEU A 72 25.86 -3.24 -12.78
CA LEU A 72 24.53 -3.34 -12.17
C LEU A 72 23.41 -3.58 -13.19
N THR A 73 23.73 -3.78 -14.48
CA THR A 73 22.76 -3.86 -15.57
C THR A 73 21.64 -4.86 -15.29
N GLN A 74 21.94 -6.04 -14.74
CA GLN A 74 20.93 -7.04 -14.42
C GLN A 74 19.90 -6.49 -13.42
N LEU A 75 20.36 -5.86 -12.34
CA LEU A 75 19.50 -5.27 -11.33
C LEU A 75 18.73 -4.05 -11.87
N ILE A 76 19.38 -3.21 -12.67
CA ILE A 76 18.73 -2.07 -13.33
C ILE A 76 17.62 -2.54 -14.26
N ASN A 77 17.83 -3.63 -14.99
CA ASN A 77 16.82 -4.25 -15.86
C ASN A 77 15.60 -4.75 -15.07
N GLU A 78 15.78 -5.24 -13.84
CA GLU A 78 14.64 -5.63 -13.00
C GLU A 78 13.79 -4.41 -12.62
N PHE A 79 14.41 -3.32 -12.17
CA PHE A 79 13.68 -2.08 -11.92
C PHE A 79 13.07 -1.49 -13.18
N ASN A 80 13.70 -1.66 -14.33
CA ASN A 80 13.13 -1.24 -15.61
C ASN A 80 11.80 -1.97 -15.92
N LYS A 81 11.61 -3.20 -15.43
CA LYS A 81 10.34 -3.93 -15.57
C LYS A 81 9.23 -3.33 -14.72
N ASP A 82 9.51 -2.65 -13.61
CA ASP A 82 8.49 -1.98 -12.78
C ASP A 82 7.67 -0.96 -13.58
N ALA A 83 8.26 -0.39 -14.62
CA ALA A 83 7.59 0.52 -15.56
C ALA A 83 6.68 -0.17 -16.58
N THR A 84 6.54 -1.50 -16.51
CA THR A 84 5.81 -2.29 -17.52
C THR A 84 4.80 -3.24 -16.87
N THR A 85 4.00 -3.93 -17.69
CA THR A 85 3.12 -5.02 -17.26
C THR A 85 3.85 -6.26 -16.74
N LYS A 86 5.18 -6.29 -16.81
CA LYS A 86 6.03 -7.33 -16.22
C LYS A 86 6.54 -6.96 -14.82
N GLY A 87 6.18 -5.78 -14.32
CA GLY A 87 6.59 -5.29 -13.02
C GLY A 87 5.92 -6.07 -11.88
N PRO A 88 6.63 -6.36 -10.77
CA PRO A 88 6.10 -7.12 -9.64
C PRO A 88 4.85 -6.48 -9.00
N MET A 89 4.73 -5.15 -9.03
CA MET A 89 3.53 -4.46 -8.54
C MET A 89 2.30 -4.73 -9.42
N TYR A 90 2.42 -4.61 -10.74
CA TYR A 90 1.34 -4.91 -11.67
C TYR A 90 0.95 -6.40 -11.64
N LEU A 91 1.94 -7.29 -11.66
CA LEU A 91 1.71 -8.73 -11.54
C LEU A 91 0.99 -9.11 -10.24
N SER A 92 1.29 -8.42 -9.12
CA SER A 92 0.57 -8.61 -7.87
C SER A 92 -0.91 -8.21 -7.96
N LEU A 93 -1.27 -7.19 -8.75
CA LEU A 93 -2.68 -6.82 -8.96
C LEU A 93 -3.43 -7.93 -9.71
N LEU A 94 -2.81 -8.52 -10.73
CA LEU A 94 -3.38 -9.65 -11.47
C LEU A 94 -3.57 -10.87 -10.57
N ASP A 95 -2.56 -11.24 -9.78
CA ASP A 95 -2.62 -12.38 -8.87
C ASP A 95 -3.72 -12.21 -7.80
N ARG A 96 -3.84 -11.00 -7.24
CA ARG A 96 -4.88 -10.68 -6.25
C ARG A 96 -6.28 -10.75 -6.83
N LEU A 97 -6.48 -10.24 -8.05
CA LEU A 97 -7.75 -10.34 -8.76
C LEU A 97 -8.08 -11.80 -9.11
N ALA A 98 -7.09 -12.59 -9.55
CA ALA A 98 -7.25 -14.01 -9.80
C ALA A 98 -7.63 -14.77 -8.53
N THR A 99 -7.05 -14.41 -7.38
CA THR A 99 -7.39 -14.99 -6.07
C THR A 99 -8.86 -14.72 -5.71
N ILE A 100 -9.37 -13.51 -5.95
CA ILE A 100 -10.79 -13.20 -5.73
C ILE A 100 -11.69 -14.09 -6.59
N LYS A 101 -11.37 -14.25 -7.87
CA LYS A 101 -12.20 -14.98 -8.83
C LYS A 101 -12.17 -16.49 -8.63
N ASN A 102 -10.99 -17.03 -8.32
CA ASN A 102 -10.74 -18.47 -8.34
C ASN A 102 -10.70 -19.08 -6.94
N GLN A 103 -10.42 -18.28 -5.91
CA GLN A 103 -10.22 -18.75 -4.53
C GLN A 103 -10.92 -17.82 -3.51
N PRO A 104 -12.23 -17.53 -3.64
CA PRO A 104 -12.94 -16.62 -2.74
C PRO A 104 -12.95 -17.12 -1.28
N SER A 105 -12.78 -18.42 -1.05
CA SER A 105 -12.68 -19.02 0.29
C SER A 105 -11.41 -18.62 1.08
N MET A 106 -10.42 -18.03 0.41
CA MET A 106 -9.23 -17.48 1.06
C MET A 106 -9.51 -16.19 1.85
N PHE A 107 -10.65 -15.55 1.60
CA PHE A 107 -11.10 -14.35 2.29
C PHE A 107 -12.00 -14.74 3.46
N ALA A 108 -11.91 -14.01 4.58
CA ALA A 108 -12.70 -14.32 5.77
C ALA A 108 -14.19 -14.00 5.59
N SER A 109 -14.52 -13.06 4.70
CA SER A 109 -15.89 -12.62 4.45
C SER A 109 -16.07 -12.06 3.03
N LYS A 110 -17.32 -11.99 2.55
CA LYS A 110 -17.64 -11.28 1.28
C LYS A 110 -17.34 -9.78 1.38
N GLU A 111 -17.43 -9.18 2.56
CA GLU A 111 -16.98 -7.81 2.79
C GLU A 111 -15.48 -7.64 2.47
N ASP A 112 -14.63 -8.59 2.89
CA ASP A 112 -13.19 -8.55 2.59
C ASP A 112 -12.91 -8.70 1.09
N ILE A 113 -13.69 -9.52 0.38
CA ILE A 113 -13.61 -9.64 -1.08
C ILE A 113 -13.93 -8.29 -1.75
N PHE A 114 -15.04 -7.66 -1.34
CA PHE A 114 -15.43 -6.36 -1.89
C PHE A 114 -14.38 -5.28 -1.59
N ASN A 115 -13.89 -5.23 -0.36
CA ASN A 115 -12.84 -4.29 0.04
C ASN A 115 -11.55 -4.52 -0.76
N GLU A 116 -11.19 -5.77 -1.05
CA GLU A 116 -10.04 -6.09 -1.88
C GLU A 116 -10.23 -5.64 -3.34
N LEU A 117 -11.41 -5.86 -3.93
CA LEU A 117 -11.73 -5.34 -5.27
C LEU A 117 -11.58 -3.82 -5.34
N VAL A 118 -12.06 -3.10 -4.33
CA VAL A 118 -11.89 -1.63 -4.24
C VAL A 118 -10.42 -1.26 -4.10
N ASN A 119 -9.63 -1.98 -3.28
CA ASN A 119 -8.20 -1.72 -3.14
C ASN A 119 -7.45 -1.93 -4.46
N ILE A 120 -7.75 -3.00 -5.20
CA ILE A 120 -7.16 -3.27 -6.52
C ILE A 120 -7.56 -2.18 -7.51
N TYR A 121 -8.84 -1.80 -7.56
CA TYR A 121 -9.33 -0.73 -8.44
C TYR A 121 -8.59 0.60 -8.19
N LEU A 122 -8.38 0.97 -6.92
CA LEU A 122 -7.62 2.17 -6.56
C LEU A 122 -6.13 2.01 -6.88
N ALA A 123 -5.54 0.84 -6.60
CA ALA A 123 -4.14 0.57 -6.89
C ALA A 123 -3.84 0.61 -8.40
N ALA A 124 -4.83 0.28 -9.23
CA ALA A 124 -4.77 0.30 -10.68
C ALA A 124 -5.04 1.69 -11.30
N ASP A 125 -5.35 2.72 -10.51
CA ASP A 125 -5.44 4.09 -11.04
C ASP A 125 -4.05 4.58 -11.51
N PRO A 126 -3.88 5.04 -12.78
CA PRO A 126 -2.57 5.42 -13.31
C PRO A 126 -1.84 6.51 -12.50
N VAL A 127 -2.57 7.42 -11.86
CA VAL A 127 -1.97 8.48 -11.04
C VAL A 127 -1.47 7.90 -9.72
N LEU A 128 -2.28 7.08 -9.05
CA LEU A 128 -1.89 6.39 -7.81
C LEU A 128 -0.75 5.39 -8.05
N TYR A 129 -0.78 4.69 -9.17
CA TYR A 129 0.25 3.75 -9.59
C TYR A 129 1.55 4.49 -9.92
N SER A 130 1.48 5.63 -10.63
CA SER A 130 2.64 6.50 -10.83
C SER A 130 3.26 6.91 -9.49
N ASP A 131 2.47 7.36 -8.51
CA ASP A 131 2.99 7.70 -7.19
C ASP A 131 3.63 6.49 -6.49
N ALA A 132 3.09 5.30 -6.66
CA ALA A 132 3.65 4.07 -6.12
C ALA A 132 5.00 3.68 -6.74
N LEU A 133 5.15 3.91 -8.04
CA LEU A 133 6.42 3.75 -8.75
C LEU A 133 7.50 4.75 -8.30
N SER A 134 7.18 5.75 -7.49
CA SER A 134 8.22 6.62 -6.92
C SER A 134 9.22 5.87 -6.06
N ASP A 135 8.83 4.78 -5.39
CA ASP A 135 9.76 3.99 -4.58
C ASP A 135 10.84 3.31 -5.46
N PRO A 136 10.51 2.45 -6.46
CA PRO A 136 11.53 1.85 -7.33
C PRO A 136 12.29 2.90 -8.17
N LEU A 137 11.63 3.98 -8.62
CA LEU A 137 12.30 5.09 -9.30
C LEU A 137 13.38 5.75 -8.42
N ASN A 138 13.08 5.95 -7.14
CA ASN A 138 14.03 6.51 -6.20
C ASN A 138 15.15 5.54 -5.83
N VAL A 139 14.97 4.22 -6.03
CA VAL A 139 16.09 3.27 -5.95
C VAL A 139 17.08 3.54 -7.06
N LEU A 140 16.60 3.68 -8.30
CA LEU A 140 17.46 4.06 -9.43
C LEU A 140 18.15 5.40 -9.17
N ALA A 141 17.41 6.40 -8.66
CA ALA A 141 18.01 7.68 -8.29
C ALA A 141 19.15 7.51 -7.26
N ASP A 142 18.94 6.72 -6.22
CA ASP A 142 19.96 6.45 -5.19
C ASP A 142 21.14 5.64 -5.73
N MET A 143 20.93 4.74 -6.70
CA MET A 143 22.00 3.98 -7.36
C MET A 143 22.93 4.89 -8.18
N SER A 144 22.47 6.08 -8.56
CA SER A 144 23.24 7.04 -9.36
C SER A 144 24.24 7.88 -8.56
N ASP A 145 24.36 7.65 -7.25
CA ASP A 145 25.21 8.42 -6.33
C ASP A 145 24.96 9.94 -6.38
N GLY A 146 23.69 10.33 -6.59
CA GLY A 146 23.25 11.73 -6.58
C GLY A 146 23.21 12.42 -7.95
N VAL A 147 23.53 11.71 -9.04
CA VAL A 147 23.44 12.25 -10.41
C VAL A 147 22.00 12.40 -10.88
N LEU A 148 21.12 11.50 -10.44
CA LEU A 148 19.69 11.50 -10.74
C LEU A 148 18.91 11.99 -9.52
N PRO A 149 17.99 12.97 -9.68
CA PRO A 149 17.21 13.48 -8.57
C PRO A 149 16.16 12.45 -8.13
N ARG A 150 15.84 12.46 -6.83
CA ARG A 150 14.66 11.76 -6.33
C ARG A 150 13.37 12.45 -6.80
N VAL A 151 12.34 11.65 -7.03
CA VAL A 151 11.03 12.06 -7.57
C VAL A 151 9.94 11.74 -6.56
N ASN A 152 8.99 12.66 -6.39
CA ASN A 152 7.88 12.60 -5.42
C ASN A 152 8.32 12.44 -3.96
N SER A 153 9.62 12.51 -3.67
CA SER A 153 10.20 12.47 -2.35
C SER A 153 11.21 13.59 -2.15
N LEU A 154 11.51 13.92 -0.89
CA LEU A 154 12.65 14.77 -0.53
C LEU A 154 13.97 14.07 -0.90
N SER A 155 15.03 14.85 -1.02
CA SER A 155 16.38 14.27 -1.15
C SER A 155 16.68 13.32 0.01
N LYS A 156 17.54 12.32 -0.23
CA LYS A 156 17.89 11.32 0.79
C LYS A 156 18.37 11.96 2.10
N ALA A 157 19.22 12.98 2.01
CA ALA A 157 19.74 13.70 3.16
C ALA A 157 18.64 14.44 3.95
N GLN A 158 17.80 15.23 3.25
CA GLN A 158 16.71 15.97 3.88
C GLN A 158 15.69 15.03 4.54
N SER A 159 15.34 13.93 3.86
CA SER A 159 14.39 12.95 4.39
C SER A 159 14.96 12.22 5.62
N LYS A 160 16.26 11.89 5.62
CA LYS A 160 16.93 11.31 6.79
C LYS A 160 16.90 12.26 7.99
N GLN A 161 17.23 13.52 7.78
CA GLN A 161 17.21 14.55 8.82
C GLN A 161 15.80 14.77 9.38
N ALA A 162 14.79 14.88 8.51
CA ALA A 162 13.41 15.12 8.92
C ALA A 162 12.81 13.97 9.75
N ASN A 163 13.29 12.74 9.55
CA ASN A 163 12.76 11.55 10.21
C ASN A 163 13.64 11.00 11.33
N ASN A 164 14.81 11.61 11.58
CA ASN A 164 15.89 11.00 12.36
C ASN A 164 16.14 9.54 11.92
N ALA A 165 16.16 9.31 10.60
CA ALA A 165 16.24 7.99 10.02
C ALA A 165 17.71 7.53 9.87
N GLN A 166 17.90 6.23 9.99
CA GLN A 166 19.15 5.56 9.66
C GLN A 166 19.19 5.26 8.17
N ASP A 167 20.39 5.21 7.59
CA ASP A 167 20.59 4.75 6.22
C ASP A 167 20.64 3.22 6.19
N PHE A 168 19.63 2.58 5.60
CA PHE A 168 19.62 1.12 5.41
C PHE A 168 20.18 0.69 4.04
N GLY A 169 20.86 1.61 3.36
CA GLY A 169 21.42 1.39 2.03
C GLY A 169 20.43 1.72 0.92
N THR A 170 20.91 1.56 -0.32
CA THR A 170 20.08 1.71 -1.51
C THR A 170 19.02 0.61 -1.52
N GLY A 171 17.76 0.99 -1.80
CA GLY A 171 16.62 0.06 -1.72
C GLY A 171 15.79 0.15 -0.45
N GLU A 172 16.20 0.92 0.55
CA GLU A 172 15.50 1.01 1.85
C GLU A 172 14.00 1.33 1.72
N GLN A 173 13.61 2.06 0.68
CA GLN A 173 12.22 2.40 0.38
C GLN A 173 11.33 1.19 0.03
N LEU A 174 11.91 0.12 -0.51
CA LEU A 174 11.18 -1.09 -0.91
C LEU A 174 11.05 -2.10 0.23
N ILE A 175 11.77 -1.90 1.34
CA ILE A 175 11.67 -2.79 2.50
C ILE A 175 10.24 -2.75 3.05
N GLY A 176 9.69 -3.94 3.30
CA GLY A 176 8.32 -4.12 3.76
C GLY A 176 7.28 -4.21 2.65
N ASN A 177 7.62 -3.90 1.39
CA ASN A 177 6.73 -4.06 0.23
C ASN A 177 6.74 -5.51 -0.27
N PRO A 178 5.62 -6.25 -0.18
CA PRO A 178 5.56 -7.67 -0.52
C PRO A 178 5.80 -7.96 -2.01
N SER A 179 5.80 -6.96 -2.89
CA SER A 179 6.20 -7.12 -4.28
C SER A 179 7.69 -7.42 -4.46
N TYR A 180 8.54 -7.03 -3.49
CA TYR A 180 10.01 -7.12 -3.62
C TYR A 180 10.67 -8.06 -2.61
N GLY A 181 9.94 -8.51 -1.60
CA GLY A 181 10.49 -9.40 -0.58
C GLY A 181 9.50 -9.75 0.52
N SER A 182 9.99 -10.36 1.59
CA SER A 182 9.20 -10.70 2.77
C SER A 182 10.02 -10.61 4.06
N TRP A 183 9.31 -10.47 5.17
CA TRP A 183 9.91 -10.60 6.49
C TRP A 183 10.05 -12.08 6.86
N THR A 184 11.29 -12.53 7.03
CA THR A 184 11.62 -13.91 7.42
C THR A 184 12.09 -13.95 8.85
N GLN A 185 11.63 -14.92 9.64
CA GLN A 185 12.10 -15.12 11.01
C GLN A 185 13.35 -16.00 11.02
N GLY A 186 14.43 -15.52 11.62
CA GLY A 186 15.64 -16.29 11.86
C GLY A 186 15.53 -17.24 13.05
N SER A 187 16.50 -18.15 13.17
CA SER A 187 16.60 -19.11 14.28
C SER A 187 16.70 -18.43 15.65
N ASN A 188 17.23 -17.20 15.71
CA ASN A 188 17.32 -16.37 16.90
C ASN A 188 16.00 -15.62 17.25
N GLY A 189 14.90 -15.91 16.54
CA GLY A 189 13.60 -15.27 16.76
C GLY A 189 13.49 -13.84 16.23
N MET A 190 14.55 -13.29 15.64
CA MET A 190 14.53 -11.96 15.02
C MET A 190 14.02 -12.05 13.58
N SER A 191 13.17 -11.11 13.17
CA SER A 191 12.72 -11.00 11.79
C SER A 191 13.63 -10.06 10.99
N PHE A 192 14.01 -10.49 9.79
CA PHE A 192 14.81 -9.71 8.85
C PHE A 192 14.16 -9.67 7.48
N TRP A 193 14.48 -8.64 6.70
CA TRP A 193 13.98 -8.50 5.34
C TRP A 193 14.74 -9.42 4.39
N ALA A 194 14.01 -10.21 3.61
CA ALA A 194 14.53 -11.09 2.58
C ALA A 194 13.97 -10.67 1.22
N TRP A 195 14.87 -10.27 0.32
CA TRP A 195 14.54 -9.90 -1.06
C TRP A 195 14.18 -11.13 -1.91
N TYR A 196 13.27 -10.96 -2.87
CA TYR A 196 12.90 -12.02 -3.81
C TYR A 196 13.81 -12.08 -5.03
N GLY A 197 14.15 -13.31 -5.44
CA GLY A 197 14.74 -13.62 -6.75
C GLY A 197 15.88 -12.68 -7.14
N MET A 198 15.71 -11.96 -8.24
CA MET A 198 16.73 -11.06 -8.80
C MET A 198 17.00 -9.82 -7.92
N TYR A 199 16.07 -9.42 -7.05
CA TYR A 199 16.29 -8.35 -6.08
C TYR A 199 17.21 -8.76 -4.91
N SER A 200 17.57 -10.05 -4.80
CA SER A 200 18.56 -10.51 -3.81
C SER A 200 19.89 -9.76 -3.91
N MET A 201 20.27 -9.34 -5.12
CA MET A 201 21.46 -8.50 -5.36
C MET A 201 21.42 -7.19 -4.57
N MET A 202 20.24 -6.66 -4.22
CA MET A 202 20.11 -5.47 -3.36
C MET A 202 20.71 -5.69 -1.97
N GLY A 203 20.55 -6.91 -1.44
CA GLY A 203 21.13 -7.29 -0.16
C GLY A 203 22.65 -7.35 -0.22
N ASP A 204 23.17 -7.88 -1.32
CA ASP A 204 24.58 -8.21 -1.53
C ASP A 204 25.40 -6.97 -1.84
N VAL A 205 24.89 -6.13 -2.74
CA VAL A 205 25.60 -4.97 -3.28
C VAL A 205 25.46 -3.76 -2.37
N PHE A 206 24.30 -3.56 -1.75
CA PHE A 206 23.99 -2.34 -0.99
C PHE A 206 23.89 -2.54 0.52
N GLY A 207 24.32 -3.70 1.03
CA GLY A 207 24.40 -3.96 2.47
C GLY A 207 23.06 -4.13 3.19
N SER A 208 21.95 -4.23 2.46
CA SER A 208 20.61 -4.35 3.04
C SER A 208 20.24 -5.76 3.52
N ARG A 209 21.16 -6.74 3.36
CA ARG A 209 20.97 -8.20 3.47
C ARG A 209 20.36 -8.70 4.79
N ARG A 210 20.47 -7.93 5.88
CA ARG A 210 19.99 -8.33 7.22
C ARG A 210 19.34 -7.19 7.98
N THR A 211 18.62 -6.35 7.26
CA THR A 211 17.83 -5.28 7.88
C THR A 211 16.77 -5.89 8.80
N SER A 212 16.94 -5.71 10.12
CA SER A 212 16.01 -6.29 11.10
C SER A 212 14.72 -5.47 11.17
N TYR A 213 13.58 -6.15 11.37
CA TYR A 213 12.26 -5.51 11.38
C TYR A 213 12.18 -4.38 12.40
N ASN A 214 12.71 -4.61 13.60
CA ASN A 214 12.59 -3.67 14.71
C ASN A 214 13.44 -2.42 14.46
N ASP A 215 14.65 -2.61 13.95
CA ASP A 215 15.59 -1.52 13.69
C ASP A 215 15.14 -0.66 12.52
N TRP A 216 14.69 -1.32 11.44
CA TRP A 216 14.09 -0.63 10.32
C TRP A 216 12.81 0.10 10.73
N GLY A 217 11.91 -0.55 11.46
CA GLY A 217 10.65 0.06 11.85
C GLY A 217 10.80 1.37 12.61
N ARG A 218 11.76 1.42 13.56
CA ARG A 218 12.05 2.62 14.35
C ARG A 218 12.76 3.72 13.55
N SER A 219 13.72 3.35 12.69
CA SER A 219 14.63 4.29 12.03
C SER A 219 14.42 4.41 10.52
N ARG A 220 13.32 3.89 9.95
CA ARG A 220 13.08 3.95 8.51
C ARG A 220 12.87 5.37 7.99
N ASN A 221 13.28 5.54 6.75
CA ASN A 221 12.99 6.71 5.94
C ASN A 221 11.58 6.66 5.33
N TYR A 222 11.21 7.73 4.62
CA TYR A 222 9.99 7.80 3.83
C TYR A 222 9.98 6.77 2.70
N SER A 223 8.86 6.08 2.54
CA SER A 223 8.53 5.38 1.30
C SER A 223 7.03 5.43 1.02
N TYR A 224 6.66 5.60 -0.24
CA TYR A 224 5.26 5.72 -0.62
C TYR A 224 4.48 4.50 -0.16
N TYR A 225 5.00 3.29 -0.37
CA TYR A 225 4.34 2.06 0.03
C TYR A 225 4.02 2.07 1.53
N ASN A 226 5.01 2.33 2.40
CA ASN A 226 4.81 2.22 3.84
C ASN A 226 3.94 3.35 4.40
N ASP A 227 3.98 4.54 3.79
CA ASP A 227 3.36 5.75 4.33
C ASP A 227 1.97 6.04 3.74
N TYR A 228 1.70 5.59 2.50
CA TYR A 228 0.47 5.86 1.76
C TYR A 228 -0.15 4.63 1.08
N GLY A 229 0.65 3.69 0.58
CA GLY A 229 0.24 2.66 -0.37
C GLY A 229 -0.06 1.27 0.23
N ARG A 230 0.30 1.02 1.49
CA ARG A 230 0.37 -0.32 2.09
C ARG A 230 -0.88 -1.16 1.89
N THR A 231 -2.07 -0.61 2.16
CA THR A 231 -3.34 -1.35 2.04
C THR A 231 -3.73 -1.59 0.58
N ARG A 232 -3.31 -0.73 -0.35
CA ARG A 232 -3.61 -0.84 -1.77
C ARG A 232 -2.70 -1.85 -2.48
N TYR A 233 -1.44 -1.95 -2.06
CA TYR A 233 -0.43 -2.79 -2.69
C TYR A 233 -0.04 -4.02 -1.86
N SER A 234 -0.86 -4.40 -0.89
CA SER A 234 -0.74 -5.69 -0.19
C SER A 234 -2.06 -6.43 -0.25
N SER A 235 -2.03 -7.73 -0.48
CA SER A 235 -3.19 -8.59 -0.33
C SER A 235 -3.63 -8.68 1.14
N PRO A 236 -4.89 -9.07 1.44
CA PRO A 236 -5.36 -9.22 2.81
C PRO A 236 -4.52 -10.19 3.64
N SER A 237 -4.05 -11.29 3.03
CA SER A 237 -3.18 -12.26 3.70
C SER A 237 -1.80 -11.69 4.01
N GLN A 238 -1.24 -10.85 3.13
CA GLN A 238 0.03 -10.13 3.36
C GLN A 238 -0.13 -9.09 4.49
N LEU A 239 -1.21 -8.31 4.49
CA LEU A 239 -1.52 -7.36 5.56
C LEU A 239 -1.65 -8.05 6.91
N LYS A 240 -2.32 -9.20 6.96
CA LYS A 240 -2.43 -10.03 8.16
C LYS A 240 -1.06 -10.46 8.67
N LYS A 241 -0.21 -11.04 7.81
CA LYS A 241 1.17 -11.44 8.18
C LYS A 241 1.98 -10.27 8.74
N GLN A 242 1.89 -9.10 8.13
CA GLN A 242 2.59 -7.90 8.61
C GLN A 242 2.04 -7.39 9.96
N ASN A 243 0.72 -7.46 10.17
CA ASN A 243 0.09 -7.07 11.44
C ASN A 243 0.44 -8.07 12.57
N ASP A 244 0.51 -9.36 12.24
CA ASP A 244 0.91 -10.42 13.17
C ASP A 244 2.37 -10.26 13.59
N LEU A 245 3.25 -9.91 12.64
CA LEU A 245 4.65 -9.58 12.91
C LEU A 245 4.76 -8.37 13.85
N ASP A 246 4.09 -7.26 13.54
CA ASP A 246 4.10 -6.05 14.39
C ASP A 246 3.57 -6.36 15.81
N THR A 247 2.50 -7.17 15.90
CA THR A 247 1.92 -7.58 17.18
C THR A 247 2.87 -8.46 17.98
N ARG A 248 3.54 -9.43 17.33
CA ARG A 248 4.54 -10.30 17.96
C ARG A 248 5.73 -9.50 18.46
N THR A 249 6.24 -8.59 17.64
CA THR A 249 7.32 -7.68 18.02
C THR A 249 6.92 -6.83 19.22
N LYS A 250 5.73 -6.23 19.19
CA LYS A 250 5.19 -5.46 20.32
C LYS A 250 5.19 -6.28 21.61
N LYS A 251 4.68 -7.51 21.57
CA LYS A 251 4.66 -8.42 22.74
C LYS A 251 6.09 -8.71 23.25
N SER A 252 7.04 -8.93 22.34
CA SER A 252 8.43 -9.22 22.71
C SER A 252 9.16 -8.03 23.35
N PHE A 253 8.80 -6.79 22.99
CA PHE A 253 9.31 -5.59 23.66
C PHE A 253 8.65 -5.40 25.03
N GLN A 254 7.34 -5.61 25.11
CA GLN A 254 6.59 -5.51 26.36
C GLN A 254 7.10 -6.51 27.40
N SER A 255 7.40 -7.74 27.01
CA SER A 255 7.97 -8.76 27.92
C SER A 255 9.37 -8.39 28.43
N ARG A 256 10.09 -7.48 27.75
CA ARG A 256 11.40 -6.94 28.16
C ARG A 256 11.29 -5.60 28.89
N GLY A 257 10.08 -5.11 29.17
CA GLY A 257 9.85 -3.79 29.76
C GLY A 257 10.18 -2.61 28.82
N GLN A 258 10.36 -2.86 27.52
CA GLN A 258 10.75 -1.83 26.55
C GLN A 258 9.54 -1.22 25.85
N LYS A 259 9.62 0.07 25.50
CA LYS A 259 8.61 0.75 24.67
C LYS A 259 8.77 0.32 23.22
N TYR A 260 7.66 -0.02 22.57
CA TYR A 260 7.63 -0.35 21.14
C TYR A 260 6.79 0.68 20.37
N ASN A 261 7.41 1.30 19.37
CA ASN A 261 6.73 2.14 18.40
C ASN A 261 6.48 1.30 17.14
N SER A 262 5.22 1.02 16.85
CA SER A 262 4.85 0.22 15.67
C SER A 262 5.33 0.90 14.38
N THR A 263 5.90 0.09 13.49
CA THR A 263 6.46 0.50 12.20
C THR A 263 5.47 1.27 11.32
N TYR A 264 4.19 0.93 11.47
CA TYR A 264 3.07 1.48 10.68
C TYR A 264 2.23 2.49 11.46
N SER A 265 2.62 2.84 12.69
CA SER A 265 1.84 3.75 13.55
C SER A 265 1.88 5.21 13.10
N LYS A 266 2.93 5.60 12.36
CA LYS A 266 3.14 6.98 11.90
C LYS A 266 3.70 6.99 10.48
N SER A 267 3.16 7.88 9.66
CA SER A 267 3.75 8.21 8.37
C SER A 267 5.02 9.04 8.56
N ARG A 268 6.03 8.80 7.73
CA ARG A 268 7.28 9.56 7.71
C ARG A 268 7.14 10.82 6.86
N THR A 269 7.90 11.85 7.22
CA THR A 269 7.98 13.10 6.46
C THR A 269 8.89 12.88 5.26
N GLY A 270 8.41 13.11 4.06
CA GLY A 270 9.26 12.90 2.88
C GLY A 270 8.58 13.04 1.54
N SER A 271 7.25 13.09 1.47
CA SER A 271 6.54 13.39 0.22
C SER A 271 6.73 14.85 -0.19
N SER A 272 7.22 15.11 -1.40
CA SER A 272 7.44 16.48 -1.94
C SER A 272 6.46 16.88 -3.04
N SER A 273 5.88 15.91 -3.76
CA SER A 273 4.98 16.16 -4.90
C SER A 273 3.98 15.01 -5.07
N LEU A 274 3.30 14.63 -3.98
CA LEU A 274 2.32 13.56 -4.02
C LEU A 274 1.03 14.01 -4.69
N SER A 275 0.38 13.15 -5.48
CA SER A 275 -0.91 13.49 -6.07
C SER A 275 -1.98 13.76 -5.01
N LYS A 276 -2.98 14.57 -5.38
CA LYS A 276 -4.16 14.81 -4.51
C LYS A 276 -4.89 13.50 -4.23
N GLN A 277 -4.94 12.60 -5.22
CA GLN A 277 -5.53 11.28 -5.15
C GLN A 277 -4.87 10.42 -4.06
N SER A 278 -3.54 10.42 -3.99
CA SER A 278 -2.81 9.69 -2.94
C SER A 278 -3.07 10.25 -1.55
N SER A 279 -3.16 11.59 -1.44
CA SER A 279 -3.48 12.26 -0.18
C SER A 279 -4.90 11.95 0.30
N THR A 280 -5.89 11.99 -0.61
CA THR A 280 -7.29 11.68 -0.27
C THR A 280 -7.50 10.20 0.03
N ALA A 281 -6.82 9.31 -0.70
CA ALA A 281 -6.88 7.87 -0.50
C ALA A 281 -6.34 7.43 0.87
N GLN A 282 -5.39 8.17 1.45
CA GLN A 282 -4.91 7.94 2.81
C GLN A 282 -6.01 8.23 3.86
N THR A 283 -6.78 9.30 3.66
CA THR A 283 -7.90 9.67 4.53
C THR A 283 -9.12 8.76 4.38
N SER A 284 -9.40 8.23 3.18
CA SER A 284 -10.52 7.31 2.96
C SER A 284 -10.26 5.92 3.53
N ALA A 285 -9.04 5.39 3.42
CA ALA A 285 -8.65 4.12 4.05
C ALA A 285 -8.88 4.12 5.58
N LYS A 286 -8.70 5.27 6.24
CA LYS A 286 -9.01 5.44 7.68
C LYS A 286 -10.50 5.38 8.00
N ARG A 287 -11.39 5.77 7.06
CA ARG A 287 -12.85 5.74 7.24
C ARG A 287 -13.44 4.33 7.08
N PHE A 288 -12.87 3.51 6.19
CA PHE A 288 -13.28 2.11 6.05
C PHE A 288 -12.75 1.22 7.19
N SER A 289 -11.56 1.53 7.74
CA SER A 289 -11.02 0.84 8.93
C SER A 289 -11.82 1.06 10.21
N THR A 290 -12.61 2.13 10.33
CA THR A 290 -13.41 2.43 11.54
C THR A 290 -14.76 1.71 11.59
N ASN A 291 -15.20 1.09 10.49
CA ASN A 291 -16.55 0.53 10.38
C ASN A 291 -16.62 -1.01 10.33
N SER A 292 -15.49 -1.73 10.36
CA SER A 292 -15.54 -3.19 10.47
C SER A 292 -15.78 -3.61 11.93
N SER A 293 -16.73 -4.52 12.13
CA SER A 293 -17.12 -5.09 13.43
C SER A 293 -15.96 -5.77 14.18
N TYR A 294 -14.89 -6.13 13.46
CA TYR A 294 -13.65 -6.71 14.00
C TYR A 294 -12.59 -5.67 14.43
N ALA A 295 -12.78 -4.38 14.15
CA ALA A 295 -11.81 -3.31 14.43
C ALA A 295 -12.19 -2.41 15.62
N LYS A 296 -13.01 -2.90 16.57
CA LYS A 296 -13.14 -2.22 17.88
C LYS A 296 -11.85 -2.37 18.69
N LYS A 297 -10.82 -1.59 18.35
CA LYS A 297 -9.69 -1.30 19.23
C LYS A 297 -10.08 -0.18 20.19
N SER A 298 -9.68 -0.37 21.44
CA SER A 298 -9.95 0.48 22.60
C SER A 298 -9.69 1.97 22.34
N SER A 299 -10.59 2.79 22.89
CA SER A 299 -10.67 4.26 22.79
C SER A 299 -9.58 5.01 23.59
N TYR A 300 -8.35 4.50 23.63
CA TYR A 300 -7.25 5.15 24.36
C TYR A 300 -6.03 5.42 23.47
N SER A 301 -6.23 6.21 22.41
CA SER A 301 -5.15 6.99 21.78
C SER A 301 -5.74 8.08 20.87
N LYS A 302 -6.40 9.08 21.46
CA LYS A 302 -6.64 10.37 20.80
C LYS A 302 -5.60 11.37 21.28
N SER A 303 -4.57 11.64 20.48
CA SER A 303 -3.95 12.97 20.38
C SER A 303 -2.85 12.98 19.31
N SER A 304 -3.18 13.54 18.14
CA SER A 304 -2.32 14.49 17.41
C SER A 304 -3.09 15.00 16.20
N SER A 305 -4.07 15.86 16.44
CA SER A 305 -4.65 16.71 15.40
C SER A 305 -3.66 17.83 15.08
N PHE A 306 -3.08 17.82 13.89
CA PHE A 306 -2.49 19.02 13.32
C PHE A 306 -3.65 19.99 13.01
N ARG A 307 -3.83 20.98 13.89
CA ARG A 307 -4.72 22.13 13.64
C ARG A 307 -4.06 23.00 12.57
N ASN A 308 -4.55 22.92 11.35
CA ASN A 308 -4.26 23.90 10.32
C ASN A 308 -5.29 25.03 10.45
N SER A 309 -5.00 26.05 11.27
CA SER A 309 -5.81 27.26 11.36
C SER A 309 -5.46 28.20 10.20
N LYS A 310 -6.11 28.02 9.06
CA LYS A 310 -6.25 29.10 8.07
C LYS A 310 -7.62 29.75 8.27
N SER A 311 -7.65 30.80 9.07
CA SER A 311 -8.80 31.69 9.18
C SER A 311 -8.92 32.51 7.90
N THR A 312 -9.81 32.09 6.99
CA THR A 312 -10.32 32.94 5.91
C THR A 312 -11.23 33.99 6.53
N THR A 313 -10.66 35.16 6.84
CA THR A 313 -11.46 36.34 7.20
C THR A 313 -12.01 36.93 5.90
N SER A 314 -13.30 36.74 5.66
CA SER A 314 -14.07 37.48 4.66
C SER A 314 -14.18 38.94 5.09
N ARG A 315 -13.39 39.83 4.48
CA ARG A 315 -13.58 41.28 4.61
C ARG A 315 -14.76 41.68 3.73
N SER A 316 -15.91 41.94 4.34
CA SER A 316 -17.05 42.59 3.70
C SER A 316 -16.73 44.07 3.46
N PHE A 317 -16.98 44.52 2.23
CA PHE A 317 -16.80 45.89 1.79
C PHE A 317 -17.88 46.79 2.41
N ARG A 318 -17.46 47.74 3.24
CA ARG A 318 -18.28 48.87 3.70
C ARG A 318 -18.30 49.91 2.56
N ARG A 319 -19.43 50.04 1.86
CA ARG A 319 -19.68 51.13 0.91
C ARG A 319 -20.64 52.10 1.59
N GLY A 320 -20.22 53.35 1.73
CA GLY A 320 -21.03 54.41 2.30
C GLY A 320 -22.20 54.81 1.40
N LYS A 321 -23.29 55.23 2.05
CA LYS A 321 -23.97 56.51 1.87
C LYS A 321 -24.71 56.80 3.16
#